data_AF-A0A2G1XM96-F1
#
_entry.id   AF-A0A2G1XM96-F1
#
_cell.length_a   1.000
_cell.length_b   1.000
_cell.length_c   1.000
_cell.angle_alpha   90.00
_cell.angle_beta   90.00
_cell.angle_gamma   90.00
#
_symmetry.space_group_name_H-M   'P 1'
#
loop_
_entity.id
_entity.type
_entity.pdbx_description
1 polymer ?
#
loop_
_entity_poly.entity_id
_entity_poly.type
_entity_poly.pdbx_seq_one_letter_code
_entity_poly.pdbx_strand_id
1 'polypeptide(L)'
;MGPGTDLVTLTVGANDVDYVRVMRACSIGPDASCEAEVARAERGMDHVLPARLDATYAAIAHRAPHARVIILGYPHLFGGAPCLIPAPPRARRMNAAGDHIDAVFADRARAAGVAYMEPRRRFEGHGACAADPWINPVGLAVSESYHPNREGQVRGPLAVRRG
;
A
#
# COMPACT_ATOMS: atom_id res chain seq x y z
N MET A 1 -19.28 -11.09 -6.80
CA MET A 1 -19.85 -9.73 -6.66
C MET A 1 -20.94 -9.55 -7.69
N GLY A 2 -22.07 -8.96 -7.31
CA GLY A 2 -23.26 -8.78 -8.16
C GLY A 2 -24.21 -7.70 -7.59
N PRO A 3 -25.41 -7.50 -8.18
CA PRO A 3 -26.29 -6.37 -7.85
C PRO A 3 -26.68 -6.23 -6.38
N GLY A 4 -26.77 -7.33 -5.62
CA GLY A 4 -27.04 -7.32 -4.18
C GLY A 4 -25.82 -7.13 -3.28
N THR A 5 -24.70 -6.62 -3.80
CA THR A 5 -23.51 -6.33 -2.99
C THR A 5 -23.68 -4.95 -2.35
N ASP A 6 -23.59 -4.86 -1.03
CA ASP A 6 -23.76 -3.59 -0.29
C ASP A 6 -22.45 -2.86 0.01
N LEU A 7 -21.32 -3.59 0.09
CA LEU A 7 -20.01 -3.05 0.44
C LEU A 7 -18.91 -3.75 -0.34
N VAL A 8 -17.98 -2.95 -0.87
CA VAL A 8 -16.72 -3.41 -1.46
C VAL A 8 -15.57 -2.67 -0.79
N THR A 9 -14.63 -3.42 -0.22
CA THR A 9 -13.36 -2.90 0.30
C THR A 9 -12.23 -3.46 -0.54
N LEU A 10 -11.30 -2.62 -0.99
CA LEU A 10 -10.26 -3.02 -1.92
C LEU A 10 -8.92 -2.35 -1.61
N THR A 11 -7.86 -3.17 -1.58
CA THR A 11 -6.47 -2.73 -1.71
C THR A 11 -5.88 -3.45 -2.92
N VAL A 12 -5.49 -2.71 -3.96
CA VAL A 12 -4.88 -3.27 -5.18
C VAL A 12 -4.01 -2.21 -5.84
N GLY A 13 -2.97 -2.60 -6.58
CA GLY A 13 -2.19 -1.67 -7.41
C GLY A 13 -0.68 -1.72 -7.21
N ALA A 14 -0.18 -2.16 -6.05
CA ALA A 14 1.27 -2.27 -5.82
C ALA A 14 1.92 -3.32 -6.72
N ASN A 15 1.21 -4.43 -6.99
CA ASN A 15 1.70 -5.47 -7.89
C ASN A 15 1.71 -5.02 -9.36
N ASP A 16 0.80 -4.12 -9.74
CA ASP A 16 0.73 -3.56 -11.10
C ASP A 16 1.98 -2.75 -11.49
N VAL A 17 2.68 -2.22 -10.49
CA VAL A 17 3.94 -1.48 -10.65
C VAL A 17 5.16 -2.29 -10.21
N ASP A 18 5.00 -3.59 -9.96
CA ASP A 18 6.04 -4.51 -9.47
C ASP A 18 6.77 -3.96 -8.23
N TYR A 19 6.01 -3.55 -7.20
CA TYR A 19 6.57 -3.01 -5.97
C TYR A 19 7.38 -4.06 -5.19
N VAL A 20 7.15 -5.36 -5.42
CA VAL A 20 7.96 -6.45 -4.86
C VAL A 20 9.43 -6.31 -5.25
N ARG A 21 9.71 -5.86 -6.48
CA ARG A 21 11.08 -5.59 -6.94
C ARG A 21 11.74 -4.45 -6.16
N VAL A 22 10.98 -3.41 -5.79
CA VAL A 22 11.45 -2.34 -4.89
C VAL A 22 11.82 -2.93 -3.53
N MET A 23 10.91 -3.70 -2.93
CA MET A 23 11.15 -4.35 -1.63
C MET A 23 12.45 -5.17 -1.66
N ARG A 24 12.64 -6.00 -2.69
CA ARG A 24 13.83 -6.83 -2.84
C ARG A 24 15.10 -6.00 -3.02
N ALA A 25 15.09 -5.04 -3.94
CA ALA A 25 16.26 -4.22 -4.24
C ALA A 25 16.70 -3.39 -3.03
N CYS A 26 15.76 -2.80 -2.30
CA CYS A 26 16.08 -1.99 -1.13
C CYS A 26 16.48 -2.83 0.09
N SER A 27 15.96 -4.05 0.23
CA SER A 27 16.33 -4.93 1.34
C SER A 27 17.72 -5.55 1.18
N ILE A 28 18.00 -6.12 0.02
CA ILE A 28 19.18 -6.99 -0.17
C ILE A 28 20.02 -6.64 -1.42
N GLY A 29 19.60 -5.67 -2.22
CA GLY A 29 20.33 -5.23 -3.40
C GLY A 29 21.39 -4.15 -3.09
N PRO A 30 22.22 -3.81 -4.09
CA PRO A 30 23.08 -2.62 -4.05
C PRO A 30 22.26 -1.32 -3.95
N ASP A 31 22.83 -0.24 -3.42
CA ASP A 31 22.13 1.05 -3.26
C ASP A 31 21.56 1.59 -4.58
N ALA A 32 22.37 1.59 -5.63
CA ALA A 32 21.95 2.04 -6.96
C ALA A 32 20.75 1.24 -7.49
N SER A 33 20.60 -0.03 -7.08
CA SER A 33 19.45 -0.85 -7.46
C SER A 33 18.18 -0.42 -6.71
N CYS A 34 18.28 -0.02 -5.43
CA CYS A 34 17.12 0.46 -4.68
C CYS A 34 16.54 1.72 -5.34
N GLU A 35 17.37 2.73 -5.57
CA GLU A 35 16.90 3.99 -6.18
C GLU A 35 16.36 3.80 -7.60
N ALA A 36 17.04 2.99 -8.43
CA ALA A 36 16.58 2.72 -9.79
C ALA A 36 15.21 2.02 -9.81
N GLU A 37 14.99 1.05 -8.91
CA GLU A 37 13.75 0.31 -8.84
C GLU A 37 12.61 1.15 -8.26
N VAL A 38 12.90 2.00 -7.28
CA VAL A 38 11.88 2.91 -6.75
C VAL A 38 11.47 3.92 -7.83
N ALA A 39 12.43 4.53 -8.54
CA ALA A 39 12.12 5.45 -9.63
C ALA A 39 11.34 4.78 -10.77
N ARG A 40 11.61 3.50 -11.07
CA ARG A 40 10.81 2.72 -12.02
C ARG A 40 9.38 2.55 -11.53
N ALA A 41 9.19 2.18 -10.26
CA ALA A 41 7.88 1.97 -9.68
C ALA A 41 7.06 3.29 -9.65
N GLU A 42 7.68 4.41 -9.28
CA GLU A 42 7.06 5.75 -9.29
C GLU A 42 6.58 6.14 -10.70
N ARG A 43 7.39 5.93 -11.74
CA ARG A 43 6.92 6.13 -13.14
C ARG A 43 5.72 5.25 -13.49
N GLY A 44 5.68 4.02 -12.99
CA GLY A 44 4.53 3.13 -13.14
C GLY A 44 3.29 3.64 -12.41
N MET A 45 3.47 4.18 -11.19
CA MET A 45 2.41 4.79 -10.41
C MET A 45 1.83 6.03 -11.10
N ASP A 46 2.67 6.81 -11.81
CA ASP A 46 2.23 8.02 -12.52
C ASP A 46 1.54 7.72 -13.85
N HIS A 47 2.04 6.73 -14.60
CA HIS A 47 1.66 6.57 -16.01
C HIS A 47 0.85 5.32 -16.33
N VAL A 48 0.89 4.31 -15.47
CA VAL A 48 0.23 3.00 -15.72
C VAL A 48 -0.91 2.78 -14.74
N LEU A 49 -0.63 2.96 -13.47
CA LEU A 49 -1.54 2.64 -12.38
C LEU A 49 -2.89 3.40 -12.44
N PRO A 50 -2.96 4.69 -12.79
CA PRO A 50 -4.23 5.43 -12.78
C PRO A 50 -5.28 4.80 -13.70
N ALA A 51 -4.91 4.47 -14.94
CA ALA A 51 -5.82 3.87 -15.91
C ALA A 51 -6.30 2.48 -15.48
N ARG A 52 -5.45 1.69 -14.81
CA ARG A 52 -5.81 0.36 -14.30
C ARG A 52 -6.77 0.43 -13.12
N LEU A 53 -6.56 1.39 -12.22
CA LEU A 53 -7.47 1.64 -11.11
C LEU A 53 -8.82 2.12 -11.62
N ASP A 54 -8.84 3.06 -12.57
CA ASP A 54 -10.09 3.55 -13.18
C ASP A 54 -10.89 2.41 -13.83
N ALA A 55 -10.22 1.52 -14.57
CA ALA A 55 -10.85 0.33 -15.15
C ALA A 55 -11.40 -0.61 -14.07
N THR A 56 -10.67 -0.82 -12.98
CA THR A 56 -11.09 -1.66 -11.86
C THR A 56 -12.31 -1.08 -11.15
N TYR A 57 -12.32 0.23 -10.88
CA TYR A 57 -13.41 0.91 -10.19
C TYR A 57 -14.68 0.95 -11.04
N ALA A 58 -14.56 1.22 -12.35
CA ALA A 58 -15.68 1.12 -13.29
C ALA A 58 -16.26 -0.30 -13.34
N ALA A 59 -15.40 -1.32 -13.34
CA ALA A 59 -15.82 -2.72 -13.32
C ALA A 59 -16.56 -3.13 -12.03
N ILE A 60 -16.21 -2.52 -10.89
CA ILE A 60 -16.93 -2.67 -9.62
C ILE A 60 -18.29 -1.99 -9.71
N ALA A 61 -18.33 -0.71 -10.12
CA ALA A 61 -19.56 0.06 -10.25
C ALA A 61 -20.58 -0.62 -11.17
N HIS A 62 -20.13 -1.19 -12.29
CA HIS A 62 -21.00 -1.94 -13.20
C HIS A 62 -21.58 -3.21 -12.56
N ARG A 63 -20.79 -3.94 -11.77
CA ARG A 63 -21.21 -5.23 -11.17
C ARG A 63 -22.00 -5.06 -9.88
N ALA A 64 -21.75 -4.00 -9.14
CA ALA A 64 -22.34 -3.71 -7.83
C ALA A 64 -22.75 -2.22 -7.75
N PRO A 65 -23.78 -1.82 -8.53
CA PRO A 65 -24.15 -0.41 -8.68
C PRO A 65 -24.66 0.26 -7.38
N HIS A 66 -25.03 -0.54 -6.38
CA HIS A 66 -25.51 -0.05 -5.08
C HIS A 66 -24.47 -0.19 -3.96
N ALA A 67 -23.31 -0.79 -4.24
CA ALA A 67 -22.30 -0.99 -3.22
C ALA A 67 -21.65 0.33 -2.82
N ARG A 68 -21.47 0.52 -1.51
CA ARG A 68 -20.47 1.47 -1.02
C ARG A 68 -19.09 0.90 -1.32
N VAL A 69 -18.27 1.64 -2.06
CA VAL A 69 -16.89 1.24 -2.38
C VAL A 69 -15.92 2.04 -1.51
N ILE A 70 -14.97 1.33 -0.90
CA ILE A 70 -13.90 1.89 -0.08
C ILE A 70 -12.56 1.35 -0.57
N ILE A 71 -11.70 2.25 -1.03
CA ILE A 71 -10.32 1.95 -1.41
C ILE A 71 -9.44 2.15 -0.19
N LEU A 72 -8.65 1.15 0.15
CA LEU A 72 -7.73 1.20 1.29
C LEU A 72 -6.32 1.44 0.77
N GLY A 73 -5.61 2.40 1.39
CA GLY A 73 -4.18 2.62 1.16
C GLY A 73 -3.28 1.52 1.74
N TYR A 74 -1.97 1.75 1.65
CA TYR A 74 -0.94 0.97 2.33
C TYR A 74 -0.37 1.72 3.54
N PRO A 75 -0.11 1.05 4.66
CA PRO A 75 0.57 1.69 5.79
C PRO A 75 2.04 1.97 5.44
N HIS A 76 2.68 2.82 6.25
CA HIS A 76 4.14 2.85 6.27
C HIS A 76 4.67 1.51 6.76
N LEU A 77 5.69 0.99 6.07
CA LEU A 77 6.33 -0.27 6.43
C LEU A 77 7.27 -0.09 7.62
N PHE A 78 7.86 1.10 7.75
CA PHE A 78 8.87 1.41 8.74
C PHE A 78 8.47 2.60 9.61
N GLY A 79 8.80 2.54 10.89
CA GLY A 79 8.44 3.54 11.90
C GLY A 79 8.57 2.95 13.30
N GLY A 80 8.61 3.80 14.33
CA GLY A 80 8.75 3.37 15.73
C GLY A 80 10.19 3.00 16.14
N ALA A 81 10.95 2.31 15.29
CA ALA A 81 12.37 2.02 15.49
C ALA A 81 13.07 1.70 14.15
N PRO A 82 14.40 1.90 14.04
CA PRO A 82 15.14 1.58 12.83
C PRO A 82 15.30 0.07 12.65
N CYS A 83 15.20 -0.38 11.39
CA CYS A 83 15.58 -1.74 11.00
C CYS A 83 17.07 -1.81 10.65
N LEU A 84 17.66 -3.00 10.82
CA LEU A 84 18.95 -3.34 10.19
C LEU A 84 18.78 -3.50 8.67
N ILE A 85 17.70 -4.18 8.28
CA ILE A 85 17.35 -4.44 6.89
C ILE A 85 15.90 -3.98 6.66
N PRO A 86 15.65 -3.04 5.74
CA PRO A 86 16.64 -2.23 5.03
C PRO A 86 17.23 -1.17 5.98
N ALA A 87 18.44 -0.69 5.68
CA ALA A 87 19.04 0.39 6.46
C ALA A 87 18.16 1.66 6.44
N PRO A 88 18.21 2.54 7.46
CA PRO A 88 17.27 3.66 7.61
C PRO A 88 17.07 4.57 6.38
N PRO A 89 18.10 4.92 5.58
CA PRO A 89 17.89 5.71 4.36
C PRO A 89 16.98 5.01 3.34
N ARG A 90 17.19 3.71 3.13
CA ARG A 90 16.39 2.89 2.21
C ARG A 90 14.97 2.66 2.76
N ALA A 91 14.84 2.45 4.07
CA ALA A 91 13.54 2.38 4.74
C ALA A 91 12.70 3.65 4.50
N ARG A 92 13.31 4.84 4.64
CA ARG A 92 12.66 6.12 4.33
C ARG A 92 12.29 6.24 2.86
N ARG A 93 13.16 5.80 1.95
CA ARG A 93 12.89 5.81 0.51
C ARG A 93 11.69 4.94 0.14
N MET A 94 11.57 3.76 0.75
CA MET A 94 10.43 2.87 0.57
C MET A 94 9.14 3.48 1.13
N ASN A 95 9.16 4.06 2.33
CA ASN A 95 7.99 4.77 2.85
C ASN A 95 7.56 5.92 1.93
N ALA A 96 8.48 6.71 1.38
CA ALA A 96 8.16 7.78 0.43
C ALA A 96 7.51 7.26 -0.86
N ALA A 97 7.96 6.12 -1.38
CA ALA A 97 7.30 5.48 -2.51
C ALA A 97 5.93 4.89 -2.13
N GLY A 98 5.77 4.44 -0.89
CA GLY A 98 4.46 4.10 -0.30
C GLY A 98 3.52 5.30 -0.24
N ASP A 99 4.04 6.48 0.12
CA ASP A 99 3.27 7.73 0.11
C ASP A 99 2.81 8.10 -1.30
N HIS A 100 3.66 7.87 -2.30
CA HIS A 100 3.37 8.17 -3.70
C HIS A 100 2.24 7.30 -4.25
N ILE A 101 2.31 5.98 -4.06
CA ILE A 101 1.22 5.08 -4.52
C ILE A 101 -0.10 5.37 -3.81
N ASP A 102 -0.06 5.71 -2.52
CA ASP A 102 -1.26 6.07 -1.76
C ASP A 102 -1.87 7.39 -2.21
N ALA A 103 -1.05 8.36 -2.64
CA ALA A 103 -1.55 9.58 -3.27
C ALA A 103 -2.30 9.28 -4.57
N VAL A 104 -1.81 8.35 -5.40
CA VAL A 104 -2.51 7.88 -6.60
C VAL A 104 -3.82 7.20 -6.23
N PHE A 105 -3.85 6.36 -5.18
CA PHE A 105 -5.10 5.73 -4.73
C PHE A 105 -6.14 6.74 -4.27
N ALA A 106 -5.74 7.71 -3.44
CA ALA A 106 -6.63 8.76 -2.96
C ALA A 106 -7.17 9.62 -4.11
N ASP A 107 -6.31 9.99 -5.07
CA ASP A 107 -6.71 10.75 -6.24
C ASP A 107 -7.74 9.99 -7.10
N ARG A 108 -7.49 8.69 -7.34
CA ARG A 108 -8.35 7.88 -8.21
C ARG A 108 -9.66 7.48 -7.54
N ALA A 109 -9.63 7.23 -6.23
CA ALA A 109 -10.85 7.05 -5.44
C ALA A 109 -11.74 8.31 -5.52
N ARG A 110 -11.15 9.50 -5.35
CA ARG A 110 -11.85 10.78 -5.47
C ARG A 110 -12.45 10.98 -6.86
N ALA A 111 -11.70 10.71 -7.92
CA ALA A 111 -12.18 10.83 -9.29
C ALA A 111 -13.33 9.87 -9.62
N ALA A 112 -13.32 8.67 -9.03
CA ALA A 112 -14.40 7.69 -9.16
C ALA A 112 -15.59 7.95 -8.21
N GLY A 113 -15.52 8.95 -7.33
CA GLY A 113 -16.57 9.25 -6.35
C GLY A 113 -16.71 8.20 -5.23
N VAL A 114 -15.65 7.44 -4.96
CA VAL A 114 -15.63 6.39 -3.93
C VAL A 114 -14.76 6.81 -2.74
N ALA A 115 -14.95 6.17 -1.59
CA ALA A 115 -14.22 6.54 -0.37
C ALA A 115 -12.77 6.02 -0.41
N TYR A 116 -11.85 6.78 0.18
CA TYR A 116 -10.47 6.34 0.47
C TYR A 116 -10.25 6.24 1.99
N MET A 117 -9.61 5.16 2.41
CA MET A 117 -9.22 4.90 3.80
C MET A 117 -7.70 4.99 3.93
N GLU A 118 -7.26 5.91 4.78
CA GLU A 118 -5.86 6.20 5.07
C GLU A 118 -5.36 5.33 6.26
N PRO A 119 -4.53 4.30 6.03
CA PRO A 119 -4.07 3.43 7.11
C PRO A 119 -2.86 3.99 7.88
N ARG A 120 -2.06 4.91 7.32
CA ARG A 120 -0.75 5.30 7.89
C ARG A 120 -0.86 5.81 9.31
N ARG A 121 -1.87 6.64 9.61
CA ARG A 121 -2.13 7.16 10.96
C ARG A 121 -2.38 6.06 11.99
N ARG A 122 -3.01 4.97 11.56
CA ARG A 122 -3.34 3.87 12.47
C ARG A 122 -2.14 2.98 12.75
N PHE A 123 -1.22 2.87 11.79
CA PHE A 123 0.02 2.11 11.87
C PHE A 123 1.21 2.92 12.40
N GLU A 124 1.02 4.19 12.75
CA GLU A 124 2.09 5.04 13.25
C GLU A 124 2.76 4.42 14.50
N GLY A 125 4.08 4.28 14.46
CA GLY A 125 4.84 3.63 15.52
C GLY A 125 4.84 2.09 15.49
N HIS A 126 4.08 1.45 14.59
CA HIS A 126 3.92 -0.01 14.49
C HIS A 126 4.58 -0.61 13.23
N GLY A 127 5.68 -0.01 12.75
CA GLY A 127 6.44 -0.50 11.61
C GLY A 127 7.19 -1.81 11.91
N ALA A 128 7.83 -2.37 10.89
CA ALA A 128 8.35 -3.73 10.90
C ALA A 128 9.37 -4.08 11.99
N CYS A 129 10.11 -3.09 12.50
CA CYS A 129 11.11 -3.26 13.55
C CYS A 129 10.78 -2.49 14.84
N ALA A 130 9.55 -1.97 14.94
CA ALA A 130 9.07 -1.32 16.15
C ALA A 130 9.06 -2.29 17.35
N ALA A 131 8.97 -1.74 18.56
CA ALA A 131 8.79 -2.54 19.78
C ALA A 131 7.44 -3.29 19.81
N ASP A 132 6.42 -2.75 19.14
CA ASP A 132 5.11 -3.38 18.93
C ASP A 132 4.79 -3.39 17.42
N PRO A 133 5.41 -4.29 16.63
CA PRO A 133 5.30 -4.26 15.18
C PRO A 133 3.96 -4.82 14.71
N TRP A 134 3.31 -4.14 13.77
CA TRP A 134 2.12 -4.62 13.06
C TRP A 134 2.43 -5.03 11.61
N ILE A 135 3.65 -4.80 11.17
CA ILE A 135 4.19 -5.21 9.88
C ILE A 135 5.26 -6.26 10.13
N ASN A 136 5.32 -7.31 9.32
CA ASN A 136 6.39 -8.30 9.41
C ASN A 136 7.71 -7.71 8.90
N PRO A 137 8.85 -7.89 9.60
CA PRO A 137 10.16 -7.61 9.04
C PRO A 137 10.51 -8.60 7.93
N VAL A 138 11.60 -8.32 7.22
CA VAL A 138 12.22 -9.31 6.34
C VAL A 138 12.63 -10.53 7.17
N GLY A 139 12.25 -11.72 6.70
CA GLY A 139 12.54 -12.97 7.40
C GLY A 139 12.50 -14.20 6.49
N LEU A 140 12.64 -15.37 7.10
CA LEU A 140 12.66 -16.67 6.39
C LEU A 140 11.32 -16.98 5.70
N ALA A 141 10.20 -16.50 6.26
CA ALA A 141 8.91 -16.48 5.58
C ALA A 141 8.88 -15.32 4.58
N VAL A 142 9.60 -15.47 3.47
CA VAL A 142 9.84 -14.40 2.49
C VAL A 142 8.52 -13.86 1.91
N SER A 143 7.50 -14.70 1.76
CA SER A 143 6.16 -14.31 1.29
C SER A 143 5.46 -13.33 2.24
N GLU A 144 5.70 -13.45 3.54
CA GLU A 144 5.05 -12.65 4.58
C GLU A 144 5.79 -11.35 4.87
N SER A 145 6.99 -11.17 4.33
CA SER A 145 7.80 -9.98 4.55
C SER A 145 7.02 -8.72 4.14
N TYR A 146 7.03 -7.71 5.01
CA TYR A 146 6.33 -6.43 4.83
C TYR A 146 4.81 -6.47 4.79
N HIS A 147 4.18 -7.63 4.99
CA HIS A 147 2.73 -7.72 5.15
C HIS A 147 2.32 -7.38 6.59
N PRO A 148 1.09 -6.87 6.80
CA PRO A 148 0.54 -6.77 8.14
C PRO A 148 0.47 -8.14 8.81
N ASN A 149 0.97 -8.23 10.04
CA ASN A 149 0.86 -9.43 10.87
C ASN A 149 -0.55 -9.51 11.49
N ARG A 150 -0.79 -10.49 12.37
CA ARG A 150 -2.09 -10.67 13.03
C ARG A 150 -2.59 -9.39 13.70
N GLU A 151 -1.76 -8.69 14.45
CA GLU A 151 -2.16 -7.45 15.13
C GLU A 151 -2.44 -6.33 14.12
N GLY A 152 -1.63 -6.22 13.05
CA GLY A 152 -1.88 -5.29 11.95
C GLY A 152 -3.20 -5.57 11.21
N GLN A 153 -3.56 -6.84 10.99
CA GLN A 153 -4.83 -7.21 10.36
C GLN A 153 -6.03 -6.92 11.28
N VAL A 154 -5.89 -7.14 12.59
CA VAL A 154 -6.98 -6.94 13.56
C VAL A 154 -7.17 -5.46 13.90
N ARG A 155 -6.08 -4.70 14.04
CA ARG A 155 -6.09 -3.32 14.59
C ARG A 155 -5.89 -2.25 13.53
N GLY A 156 -5.30 -2.60 12.40
CA GLY A 156 -5.00 -1.70 11.29
C GLY A 156 -6.22 -1.15 10.55
N PRO A 157 -7.30 -1.93 10.33
CA PRO A 157 -8.51 -1.39 9.76
C PRO A 157 -9.17 -0.42 10.75
N LEU A 158 -9.19 0.89 10.45
CA LEU A 158 -10.37 1.79 10.48
C LEU A 158 -10.02 3.30 10.61
N ALA A 159 -10.30 4.06 9.54
CA ALA A 159 -11.04 5.33 9.54
C ALA A 159 -11.38 5.72 8.08
N VAL A 160 -12.66 5.69 7.70
CA VAL A 160 -13.10 6.13 6.36
C VAL A 160 -13.22 7.65 6.38
N ARG A 161 -12.44 8.37 5.56
CA ARG A 161 -12.70 9.79 5.30
C ARG A 161 -13.73 9.87 4.17
N ARG A 162 -14.83 10.58 4.41
CA ARG A 162 -15.70 11.02 3.32
C ARG A 162 -14.99 12.22 2.68
N GLY A 163 -14.69 12.10 1.38
CA GLY A 163 -14.20 13.21 0.56
C GLY A 163 -15.25 14.31 0.45
#